data_AF-A0A961LP59-F1
#
_entry.id   AF-A0A961LP59-F1
#
_cell.length_a   1.000
_cell.length_b   1.000
_cell.length_c   1.000
_cell.angle_alpha   90.00
_cell.angle_beta   90.00
_cell.angle_gamma   90.00
#
_symmetry.space_group_name_H-M   'P 1'
#
loop_
_entity.id
_entity.type
_entity.pdbx_description
1 polymer ?
#
loop_
_entity_poly.entity_id
_entity_poly.type
_entity_poly.pdbx_seq_one_letter_code
_entity_poly.pdbx_strand_id
1 'polypeptide(L)'
;MGMDNSLVVLAALFASSLLFRFILIYAGQRWVATFAHTATICTLPIVTYVITSVISGNIALSLGMVGALSIVRFRNPVKSPFELVVYFATITMGIAASVDIYWLLFLVCSVSAIVAILVVGNDIATNRFNRPLFSASFSEGNELSTLEVTAREALSEIKSDPLMISAFESEGSYRYVFASPDRKRLIALSDELTANSGVVSNNLTL
;
A
#
# COMPACT_ATOMS: atom_id res chain seq x y z
N MET A 1 -6.25 15.07 -33.32
CA MET A 1 -4.92 14.54 -33.00
C MET A 1 -4.63 13.45 -34.01
N GLY A 2 -3.50 13.52 -34.73
CA GLY A 2 -3.10 12.43 -35.63
C GLY A 2 -2.88 11.12 -34.86
N MET A 3 -2.99 9.99 -35.54
CA MET A 3 -2.81 8.64 -34.97
C MET A 3 -1.43 8.46 -34.33
N ASP A 4 -0.44 9.18 -34.84
CA ASP A 4 0.90 9.39 -34.33
C ASP A 4 0.94 9.99 -32.91
N ASN A 5 0.13 11.01 -32.62
CA ASN A 5 0.09 11.60 -31.28
C ASN A 5 -0.55 10.67 -30.24
N SER A 6 -1.56 9.88 -30.63
CA SER A 6 -2.20 8.93 -29.72
C SER A 6 -1.25 7.81 -29.30
N LEU A 7 -0.38 7.33 -30.20
CA LEU A 7 0.64 6.35 -29.85
C LEU A 7 1.67 6.90 -28.85
N VAL A 8 2.07 8.16 -29.02
CA VAL A 8 2.97 8.84 -28.07
C VAL A 8 2.32 8.95 -26.69
N VAL A 9 1.04 9.31 -26.61
CA VAL A 9 0.32 9.42 -25.33
C VAL A 9 0.18 8.05 -24.65
N LEU A 10 -0.13 6.99 -25.41
CA LEU A 10 -0.19 5.62 -24.88
C LEU A 10 1.17 5.15 -24.35
N ALA A 11 2.26 5.43 -25.07
CA ALA A 11 3.60 5.12 -24.62
C ALA A 11 3.97 5.91 -23.35
N ALA A 12 3.60 7.19 -23.29
CA ALA A 12 3.82 8.04 -22.12
C ALA A 12 3.03 7.55 -20.89
N LEU A 13 1.78 7.12 -21.06
CA LEU A 13 0.96 6.54 -20.00
C LEU A 13 1.55 5.23 -19.47
N PHE A 14 2.03 4.37 -20.37
CA PHE A 14 2.67 3.13 -19.97
C PHE A 14 3.96 3.40 -19.19
N ALA A 15 4.80 4.33 -19.67
CA ALA A 15 6.02 4.74 -18.97
C ALA A 15 5.72 5.39 -17.60
N SER A 16 4.72 6.27 -17.52
CA SER A 16 4.33 6.91 -16.25
C SER A 16 3.77 5.92 -15.25
N SER A 17 2.95 4.94 -15.68
CA SER A 17 2.47 3.87 -14.81
C SER A 17 3.60 3.01 -14.25
N LEU A 18 4.62 2.69 -15.06
CA LEU A 18 5.80 1.96 -14.60
C LEU A 18 6.62 2.78 -13.59
N LEU A 19 6.85 4.06 -13.87
CA LEU A 19 7.52 4.96 -12.93
C LEU A 19 6.77 5.04 -11.59
N PHE A 20 5.44 5.20 -11.67
CA PHE A 20 4.59 5.25 -10.49
C PHE A 20 4.68 3.97 -9.66
N ARG A 21 4.67 2.80 -10.33
CA ARG A 21 4.91 1.51 -9.70
C ARG A 21 6.27 1.45 -8.98
N PHE A 22 7.35 1.89 -9.63
CA PHE A 22 8.69 1.87 -9.02
C PHE A 22 8.77 2.75 -7.77
N ILE A 23 8.17 3.93 -7.80
CA ILE A 23 8.13 4.85 -6.66
C ILE A 23 7.36 4.23 -5.49
N LEU A 24 6.22 3.58 -5.75
CA LEU A 24 5.44 2.92 -4.70
C LEU A 24 6.21 1.75 -4.06
N ILE A 25 6.91 0.94 -4.86
CA ILE A 25 7.76 -0.13 -4.35
C ILE A 25 8.90 0.44 -3.48
N TYR A 26 9.52 1.54 -3.91
CA TYR A 26 10.55 2.23 -3.14
C TYR A 26 10.01 2.81 -1.82
N ALA A 27 8.75 3.27 -1.82
CA ALA A 27 8.05 3.70 -0.60
C ALA A 27 7.68 2.55 0.36
N GLY A 28 8.09 1.31 0.07
CA GLY A 28 7.84 0.14 0.92
C GLY A 28 6.52 -0.58 0.64
N GLN A 29 5.78 -0.17 -0.40
CA GLN A 29 4.45 -0.71 -0.70
C GLN A 29 4.57 -2.01 -1.52
N ARG A 30 4.82 -3.13 -0.83
CA ARG A 30 5.04 -4.45 -1.46
C ARG A 30 3.80 -5.00 -2.16
N TRP A 31 2.60 -4.63 -1.73
CA TRP A 31 1.33 -5.08 -2.33
C TRP A 31 1.24 -4.78 -3.83
N VAL A 32 1.85 -3.66 -4.27
CA VAL A 32 1.91 -3.22 -5.67
C VAL A 32 2.66 -4.23 -6.57
N ALA A 33 3.61 -4.98 -6.01
CA ALA A 33 4.45 -5.91 -6.76
C ALA A 33 3.68 -7.13 -7.29
N THR A 34 2.49 -7.41 -6.73
CA THR A 34 1.63 -8.50 -7.19
C THR A 34 1.14 -8.26 -8.62
N PHE A 35 1.07 -9.32 -9.43
CA PHE A 35 0.64 -9.25 -10.83
C PHE A 35 -0.70 -8.54 -11.02
N ALA A 36 -1.71 -8.85 -10.20
CA ALA A 36 -3.04 -8.23 -10.30
C ALA A 36 -3.00 -6.71 -10.08
N HIS A 37 -2.25 -6.24 -9.09
CA HIS A 37 -2.12 -4.81 -8.78
C HIS A 37 -1.29 -4.07 -9.84
N THR A 38 -0.19 -4.67 -10.30
CA THR A 38 0.62 -4.10 -11.39
C THR A 38 -0.18 -4.01 -12.70
N ALA A 39 -0.92 -5.06 -13.05
CA ALA A 39 -1.79 -5.05 -14.24
C ALA A 39 -2.86 -3.97 -14.14
N THR A 40 -3.44 -3.78 -12.96
CA THR A 40 -4.44 -2.74 -12.70
C THR A 40 -3.86 -1.33 -12.88
N ILE A 41 -2.68 -1.05 -12.31
CA ILE A 41 -2.00 0.26 -12.42
C ILE A 41 -1.60 0.60 -13.87
N CYS A 42 -1.27 -0.41 -14.68
CA CYS A 42 -0.92 -0.20 -16.09
C CYS A 42 -2.17 -0.08 -16.98
N THR A 43 -3.23 -0.85 -16.70
CA THR A 43 -4.42 -0.93 -17.57
C THR A 43 -5.40 0.20 -17.31
N LEU A 44 -5.63 0.58 -16.04
CA LEU A 44 -6.57 1.64 -15.67
C LEU A 44 -6.35 2.96 -16.43
N PRO A 45 -5.15 3.58 -16.43
CA PRO A 45 -4.93 4.85 -17.13
C PRO A 45 -5.19 4.75 -18.63
N ILE A 46 -4.84 3.64 -19.27
CA ILE A 46 -5.08 3.40 -20.70
C ILE A 46 -6.60 3.32 -20.97
N VAL A 47 -7.32 2.55 -20.17
CA VAL A 47 -8.78 2.43 -20.28
C VAL A 47 -9.44 3.78 -20.07
N THR A 48 -9.03 4.54 -19.04
CA THR A 48 -9.56 5.88 -18.77
C THR A 48 -9.24 6.86 -19.90
N TYR A 49 -8.05 6.81 -20.47
CA TYR A 49 -7.68 7.64 -21.62
C TYR A 49 -8.57 7.35 -22.84
N VAL A 50 -8.79 6.07 -23.17
CA VAL A 50 -9.66 5.68 -24.29
C VAL A 50 -11.09 6.15 -24.04
N ILE A 51 -11.61 5.88 -22.84
CA ILE A 51 -12.97 6.28 -22.45
C ILE A 51 -13.14 7.80 -22.59
N THR A 52 -12.24 8.57 -21.98
CA THR A 52 -12.32 10.05 -21.98
C THR A 52 -12.11 10.65 -23.36
N SER A 53 -11.27 10.03 -24.20
CA SER A 53 -11.07 10.44 -25.59
C SER A 53 -12.32 10.19 -26.46
N VAL A 54 -13.03 9.08 -26.23
CA VAL A 54 -14.25 8.72 -26.98
C VAL A 54 -15.42 9.65 -26.63
N ILE A 55 -15.54 10.06 -25.36
CA ILE A 55 -16.62 10.96 -24.91
C ILE A 55 -16.31 12.44 -25.17
N SER A 56 -15.06 12.77 -25.48
CA SER A 56 -14.62 14.14 -25.71
C SER A 56 -15.42 14.78 -26.84
N GLY A 57 -16.04 15.92 -26.55
CA GLY A 57 -16.87 16.66 -27.52
C GLY A 57 -18.37 16.33 -27.52
N ASN A 58 -18.84 15.35 -26.72
CA ASN A 58 -20.27 15.07 -26.58
C ASN A 58 -20.72 15.06 -25.11
N ILE A 59 -21.26 16.20 -24.67
CA ILE A 59 -21.74 16.41 -23.29
C ILE A 59 -22.81 15.38 -22.90
N ALA A 60 -23.72 15.03 -23.82
CA ALA A 60 -24.79 14.06 -23.55
C ALA A 60 -24.23 12.65 -23.32
N LEU A 61 -23.22 12.23 -24.09
CA LEU A 61 -22.58 10.92 -23.95
C LEU A 61 -21.72 10.86 -22.68
N SER A 62 -21.01 11.95 -22.34
CA SER A 62 -20.28 12.06 -21.07
C SER A 62 -21.20 11.95 -19.85
N LEU A 63 -22.37 12.60 -19.89
CA LEU A 63 -23.33 12.57 -18.78
C LEU A 63 -23.92 11.15 -18.57
N GLY A 64 -24.24 10.45 -19.66
CA GLY A 64 -24.75 9.08 -19.61
C GLY A 64 -23.75 8.07 -19.03
N MET A 65 -22.46 8.25 -19.32
CA MET A 65 -21.41 7.38 -18.81
C MET A 65 -21.14 7.56 -17.31
N VAL A 66 -21.16 8.80 -16.81
CA VAL A 66 -21.04 9.08 -15.36
C VAL A 66 -22.23 8.47 -14.60
N GLY A 67 -23.43 8.52 -15.19
CA GLY A 67 -24.62 7.87 -14.63
C GLY A 67 -24.56 6.34 -14.65
N ALA A 68 -23.95 5.72 -15.66
CA ALA A 68 -23.75 4.28 -15.67
C ALA A 68 -22.70 3.84 -14.63
N LEU A 69 -21.63 4.62 -14.45
CA LEU A 69 -20.56 4.31 -13.50
C LEU A 69 -21.03 4.39 -12.03
N SER A 70 -22.00 5.25 -11.71
CA SER A 70 -22.60 5.32 -10.37
C SER A 70 -23.45 4.09 -9.98
N ILE A 71 -23.88 3.29 -10.96
CA ILE A 71 -24.63 2.04 -10.74
C ILE A 71 -23.68 0.85 -10.52
N VAL A 72 -22.44 0.93 -11.00
CA VAL A 72 -21.44 -0.14 -10.85
C VAL A 72 -20.92 -0.14 -9.41
N ARG A 73 -21.62 -0.88 -8.54
CA ARG A 73 -21.17 -1.11 -7.17
C ARG A 73 -19.99 -2.08 -7.15
N PHE A 74 -18.84 -1.62 -6.65
CA PHE A 74 -17.78 -2.53 -6.25
C PHE A 74 -18.28 -3.32 -5.04
N ARG A 75 -18.51 -4.62 -5.23
CA ARG A 75 -18.98 -5.52 -4.15
C ARG A 75 -17.87 -5.93 -3.19
N ASN A 76 -16.60 -5.69 -3.55
CA ASN A 76 -15.45 -5.98 -2.72
C ASN A 76 -14.94 -4.69 -2.08
N PRO A 77 -14.84 -4.63 -0.73
CA PRO A 77 -14.24 -3.48 -0.06
C PRO A 77 -12.78 -3.34 -0.46
N VAL A 78 -12.34 -2.10 -0.74
CA VAL A 78 -10.92 -1.82 -1.01
C VAL A 78 -10.15 -2.03 0.30
N LYS A 79 -9.06 -2.81 0.23
CA LYS A 79 -8.35 -3.32 1.41
C LYS A 79 -7.71 -2.22 2.25
N SER A 80 -7.21 -1.16 1.60
CA SER A 80 -6.59 -0.02 2.27
C SER A 80 -7.02 1.33 1.64
N PRO A 81 -7.14 2.40 2.45
CA PRO A 81 -7.39 3.75 1.93
C PRO A 81 -6.30 4.22 0.95
N PHE A 82 -5.05 3.80 1.16
CA PHE A 82 -3.93 4.14 0.30
C PHE A 82 -4.03 3.49 -1.10
N GLU A 83 -4.42 2.21 -1.19
CA GLU A 83 -4.70 1.55 -2.47
C GLU A 83 -5.75 2.31 -3.29
N LEU A 84 -6.80 2.79 -2.63
CA LEU A 84 -7.85 3.57 -3.26
C LEU A 84 -7.29 4.88 -3.84
N VAL A 85 -6.46 5.60 -3.09
CA VAL A 85 -5.80 6.84 -3.58
C VAL A 85 -4.90 6.56 -4.77
N VAL A 86 -4.15 5.45 -4.76
CA VAL A 86 -3.31 5.03 -5.89
C VAL A 86 -4.15 4.77 -7.14
N TYR A 87 -5.30 4.09 -7.02
CA TYR A 87 -6.23 3.89 -8.14
C TYR A 87 -6.83 5.19 -8.66
N PHE A 88 -7.22 6.11 -7.77
CA PHE A 88 -7.69 7.43 -8.19
C PHE A 88 -6.60 8.20 -8.94
N ALA A 89 -5.35 8.21 -8.44
CA ALA A 89 -4.23 8.85 -9.14
C ALA A 89 -4.00 8.25 -10.54
N THR A 90 -4.14 6.93 -10.69
CA THR A 90 -3.99 6.26 -12.00
C THR A 90 -5.12 6.60 -12.97
N ILE A 91 -6.35 6.68 -12.49
CA ILE A 91 -7.48 7.16 -13.29
C ILE A 91 -7.24 8.61 -13.72
N THR A 92 -6.82 9.48 -12.79
CA THR A 92 -6.54 10.90 -13.10
C THR A 92 -5.41 11.06 -14.12
N MET A 93 -4.38 10.21 -14.10
CA MET A 93 -3.36 10.19 -15.17
C MET A 93 -3.97 9.96 -16.55
N GLY A 94 -4.90 9.02 -16.70
CA GLY A 94 -5.60 8.76 -17.96
C GLY A 94 -6.49 9.92 -18.41
N ILE A 95 -7.17 10.59 -17.47
CA ILE A 95 -7.97 11.81 -17.76
C ILE A 95 -7.08 12.97 -18.17
N ALA A 96 -5.99 13.22 -17.44
CA ALA A 96 -5.06 14.31 -17.74
C ALA A 96 -4.43 14.14 -19.14
N ALA A 97 -4.09 12.90 -19.49
CA ALA A 97 -3.54 12.56 -20.80
C ALA A 97 -4.49 12.78 -21.98
N SER A 98 -5.81 12.69 -21.77
CA SER A 98 -6.79 12.93 -22.83
C SER A 98 -7.04 14.41 -23.11
N VAL A 99 -6.72 15.28 -22.15
CA VAL A 99 -6.73 16.73 -22.33
C VAL A 99 -5.42 17.19 -22.97
N ASP A 100 -4.30 17.02 -22.25
CA ASP A 100 -2.97 17.38 -22.73
C ASP A 100 -1.87 16.61 -22.00
N ILE A 101 -0.79 16.28 -22.73
CA ILE A 101 0.35 15.56 -22.15
C ILE A 101 1.09 16.37 -21.07
N TYR A 102 1.05 17.71 -21.14
CA TYR A 102 1.66 18.57 -20.12
C TYR A 102 0.97 18.43 -18.76
N TRP A 103 -0.36 18.29 -18.74
CA TRP A 103 -1.11 18.05 -17.50
C TRP A 103 -0.78 16.69 -16.90
N LEU A 104 -0.60 15.66 -17.73
CA LEU A 104 -0.11 14.35 -17.27
C LEU A 104 1.27 14.47 -16.61
N LEU A 105 2.22 15.14 -17.27
CA LEU A 105 3.58 15.26 -16.73
C LEU A 105 3.59 16.03 -15.41
N PHE A 106 2.84 17.13 -15.33
CA PHE A 106 2.70 17.90 -14.10
C PHE A 106 2.15 17.04 -12.95
N LEU A 107 1.10 16.25 -13.20
CA LEU A 107 0.51 15.38 -12.19
C LEU A 107 1.48 14.31 -11.72
N VAL A 108 2.14 13.61 -12.65
CA VAL A 108 3.12 12.55 -12.33
C VAL A 108 4.28 13.13 -11.51
N CYS A 109 4.84 14.27 -11.93
CA CYS A 109 5.91 14.95 -11.20
C CYS A 109 5.47 15.41 -9.81
N SER A 110 4.27 15.99 -9.67
CA SER A 110 3.77 16.46 -8.38
C SER A 110 3.56 15.31 -7.40
N VAL A 111 2.90 14.22 -7.82
CA VAL A 111 2.61 13.09 -6.94
C VAL A 111 3.91 12.36 -6.57
N SER A 112 4.79 12.14 -7.54
CA SER A 112 6.10 11.52 -7.28
C SER A 112 6.98 12.34 -6.34
N ALA A 113 7.00 13.67 -6.48
CA ALA A 113 7.74 14.55 -5.59
C ALA A 113 7.24 14.46 -4.15
N ILE A 114 5.91 14.46 -3.93
CA ILE A 114 5.32 14.34 -2.59
C ILE A 114 5.74 13.01 -1.95
N VAL A 115 5.61 11.89 -2.68
CA VAL A 115 6.01 10.57 -2.16
C VAL A 115 7.51 10.54 -1.86
N ALA A 116 8.35 11.09 -2.74
CA ALA A 116 9.79 11.14 -2.52
C ALA A 116 10.17 11.96 -1.27
N ILE A 117 9.54 13.12 -1.07
CA ILE A 117 9.75 13.97 0.12
C ILE A 117 9.36 13.21 1.40
N LEU A 118 8.24 12.48 1.38
CA LEU A 118 7.81 11.69 2.54
C LEU A 118 8.79 10.57 2.88
N VAL A 119 9.28 9.85 1.86
CA VAL A 119 10.26 8.76 2.04
C VAL A 119 11.60 9.30 2.56
N VAL A 120 12.11 10.38 1.95
CA VAL A 120 13.37 11.01 2.37
C VAL A 120 13.22 11.63 3.77
N GLY A 121 12.09 12.25 4.08
CA GLY A 121 11.80 12.78 5.41
C GLY A 121 11.81 11.67 6.48
N ASN A 122 11.24 10.51 6.16
CA ASN A 122 11.29 9.35 7.05
C ASN A 122 12.72 8.82 7.25
N ASP A 123 13.50 8.73 6.19
CA ASP A 123 14.90 8.27 6.26
C ASP A 123 15.76 9.22 7.12
N ILE A 124 15.67 10.53 6.86
CA ILE A 124 16.40 11.56 7.62
C ILE A 124 16.03 11.53 9.11
N ALA A 125 14.74 11.41 9.43
CA ALA A 125 14.32 11.38 10.82
C ALA A 125 14.72 10.08 11.54
N THR A 126 14.69 8.96 10.84
CA THR A 126 15.20 7.69 11.38
C THR A 126 16.70 7.80 11.68
N ASN A 127 17.47 8.35 10.74
CA ASN A 127 18.93 8.43 10.85
C ASN A 127 19.42 9.51 11.84
N ARG A 128 18.65 10.59 12.05
CA ARG A 128 19.03 11.72 12.91
C ARG A 128 18.36 11.76 14.28
N PHE A 129 17.13 11.23 14.40
CA PHE A 129 16.34 11.26 15.64
C PHE A 129 16.07 9.88 16.24
N ASN A 130 16.53 8.78 15.61
CA ASN A 130 16.34 7.41 16.10
C ASN A 130 14.87 7.06 16.40
N ARG A 131 13.93 7.78 15.78
CA ARG A 131 12.50 7.57 15.87
C ARG A 131 11.93 7.64 14.45
N PRO A 132 11.28 6.59 13.95
CA PRO A 132 10.59 6.69 12.68
C PRO A 132 9.46 7.71 12.81
N LEU A 133 9.32 8.62 11.84
CA LEU A 133 8.24 9.62 11.84
C LEU A 133 6.87 8.99 11.58
N PHE A 134 6.87 7.86 10.87
CA PHE A 134 5.68 7.09 10.58
C PHE A 134 5.77 5.76 11.34
N SER A 135 4.77 5.46 12.18
CA SER A 135 4.61 4.10 12.69
C SER A 135 4.28 3.19 11.50
N ALA A 136 4.97 2.05 11.38
CA ALA A 136 4.62 1.03 10.40
C ALA A 136 3.18 0.61 10.69
N SER A 137 2.22 1.18 9.94
CA SER A 137 0.82 0.99 10.22
C SER A 137 0.47 -0.44 9.82
N PHE A 138 0.05 -1.22 10.81
CA PHE A 138 -0.33 -2.64 10.74
C PHE A 138 -1.31 -3.00 9.61
N SER A 139 -1.91 -2.00 8.95
CA SER A 139 -2.99 -2.15 7.97
C SER A 139 -2.53 -2.13 6.50
N GLU A 140 -1.28 -1.81 6.17
CA GLU A 140 -0.87 -1.50 4.78
C GLU A 140 0.03 -2.55 4.10
N GLY A 141 -0.26 -3.85 4.32
CA GLY A 141 0.30 -4.90 3.46
C GLY A 141 1.78 -5.24 3.70
N ASN A 142 2.29 -4.98 4.89
CA ASN A 142 3.48 -5.70 5.38
C ASN A 142 2.97 -6.99 6.04
N GLU A 143 3.29 -8.16 5.46
CA GLU A 143 3.18 -9.45 6.14
C GLU A 143 4.23 -9.48 7.24
N LEU A 144 3.97 -8.72 8.31
CA LEU A 144 4.71 -8.86 9.55
C LEU A 144 4.19 -10.14 10.18
N SER A 145 5.01 -11.18 10.16
CA SER A 145 4.70 -12.38 10.90
C SER A 145 4.52 -11.99 12.38
N THR A 146 3.34 -12.25 12.92
CA THR A 146 3.01 -11.95 14.31
C THR A 146 3.15 -13.24 15.12
N LEU A 147 3.95 -13.19 16.19
CA LEU A 147 4.02 -14.24 17.19
C LEU A 147 3.03 -13.91 18.30
N GLU A 148 1.99 -14.72 18.45
CA GLU A 148 1.07 -14.66 19.58
C GLU A 148 1.48 -15.71 20.63
N VAL A 149 1.83 -15.25 21.82
CA VAL A 149 2.22 -16.09 22.95
C VAL A 149 1.20 -15.95 24.05
N THR A 150 0.54 -17.05 24.42
CA THR A 150 -0.40 -17.10 25.55
C THR A 150 0.26 -17.81 26.73
N ALA A 151 0.47 -17.09 27.83
CA ALA A 151 1.05 -17.58 29.08
C ALA A 151 0.02 -17.61 30.22
N ARG A 152 0.10 -18.60 31.12
CA ARG A 152 -0.79 -18.74 32.29
C ARG A 152 -0.33 -17.97 33.53
N GLU A 153 0.92 -17.52 33.56
CA GLU A 153 1.49 -16.69 34.64
C GLU A 153 2.17 -15.45 34.06
N ALA A 154 2.19 -14.37 34.85
CA ALA A 154 2.79 -13.10 34.47
C ALA A 154 4.32 -13.22 34.39
N LEU A 155 4.84 -13.48 33.19
CA LEU A 155 6.28 -13.46 32.92
C LEU A 155 6.77 -12.01 32.92
N SER A 156 7.30 -11.57 34.07
CA SER A 156 7.84 -10.22 34.30
C SER A 156 9.05 -9.87 33.41
N GLU A 157 9.71 -10.86 32.82
CA GLU A 157 10.87 -10.69 31.92
C GLU A 157 10.48 -10.26 30.49
N ILE A 158 9.23 -10.45 30.09
CA ILE A 158 8.76 -10.21 28.71
C ILE A 158 8.30 -8.76 28.47
N LYS A 159 8.09 -7.98 29.54
CA LYS A 159 7.60 -6.58 29.46
C LYS A 159 8.57 -5.58 28.81
N SER A 160 9.80 -5.99 28.53
CA SER A 160 10.89 -5.09 28.12
C SER A 160 11.43 -5.38 26.71
N ASP A 161 10.80 -6.26 25.94
CA ASP A 161 11.24 -6.52 24.58
C ASP A 161 10.69 -5.43 23.61
N PRO A 162 11.56 -4.72 22.86
CA PRO A 162 11.15 -3.69 21.89
C PRO A 162 10.30 -4.23 20.73
N LEU A 163 10.12 -5.55 20.61
CA LEU A 163 9.30 -6.19 19.59
C LEU A 163 7.82 -6.38 20.00
N MET A 164 7.45 -6.04 21.25
CA MET A 164 6.09 -6.21 21.76
C MET A 164 5.17 -5.07 21.29
N ILE A 165 4.05 -5.43 20.68
CA ILE A 165 3.10 -4.46 20.10
C ILE A 165 1.86 -4.31 20.97
N SER A 166 1.41 -5.39 21.60
CA SER A 166 0.27 -5.35 22.51
C SER A 166 0.32 -6.50 23.49
N ALA A 167 -0.02 -6.22 24.76
CA ALA A 167 -0.28 -7.21 25.79
C ALA A 167 -1.75 -7.12 26.19
N PHE A 168 -2.48 -8.23 26.08
CA PHE A 168 -3.88 -8.34 26.50
C PHE A 168 -3.97 -9.26 27.72
N GLU A 169 -4.61 -8.79 28.77
CA GLU A 169 -4.89 -9.56 29.99
C GLU A 169 -6.40 -9.85 30.02
N SER A 170 -6.77 -11.13 30.00
CA SER A 170 -8.17 -11.56 30.12
C SER A 170 -8.25 -12.82 30.97
N GLU A 171 -9.04 -12.73 32.05
CA GLU A 171 -9.45 -13.81 32.98
C GLU A 171 -8.43 -14.96 33.14
N GLY A 172 -7.27 -14.68 33.75
CA GLY A 172 -6.28 -15.71 34.10
C GLY A 172 -5.39 -16.19 32.94
N SER A 173 -5.33 -15.43 31.84
CA SER A 173 -4.38 -15.67 30.74
C SER A 173 -3.76 -14.36 30.24
N TYR A 174 -2.44 -14.37 30.05
CA TYR A 174 -1.65 -13.25 29.51
C TYR A 174 -1.34 -13.52 28.04
N ARG A 175 -1.82 -12.68 27.13
CA ARG A 175 -1.55 -12.77 25.69
C ARG A 175 -0.58 -11.67 25.27
N TYR A 176 0.59 -12.05 24.78
CA TYR A 176 1.61 -11.14 24.25
C TYR A 176 1.69 -11.28 22.74
N VAL A 177 1.61 -10.16 22.01
CA VAL A 177 1.75 -10.11 20.55
C VAL A 177 3.05 -9.40 20.20
N PHE A 178 3.95 -10.14 19.54
CA PHE A 178 5.18 -9.60 18.98
C PHE A 178 5.05 -9.56 17.46
N ALA A 179 5.51 -8.49 16.82
CA ALA A 179 5.68 -8.50 15.36
C ALA A 179 7.06 -7.94 15.00
N SER A 180 7.71 -8.62 14.07
CA SER A 180 9.04 -8.25 13.60
C SER A 180 9.11 -8.43 12.08
N PRO A 181 9.78 -7.53 11.35
CA PRO A 181 10.10 -7.74 9.94
C PRO A 181 11.04 -8.93 9.70
N ASP A 182 11.79 -9.36 10.73
CA ASP A 182 12.77 -10.43 10.65
C ASP A 182 12.21 -11.75 11.20
N ARG A 183 11.79 -12.63 10.28
CA ARG A 183 11.30 -14.00 10.56
C ARG A 183 12.24 -14.81 11.46
N LYS A 184 13.56 -14.66 11.31
CA LYS A 184 14.56 -15.43 12.09
C LYS A 184 14.60 -15.02 13.56
N ARG A 185 14.33 -13.74 13.86
CA ARG A 185 14.28 -13.23 15.23
C ARG A 185 13.03 -13.72 15.95
N LEU A 186 11.89 -13.78 15.26
CA LEU A 186 10.64 -14.29 15.82
C LEU A 186 10.70 -15.79 16.12
N ILE A 187 11.37 -16.57 15.26
CA ILE A 187 11.58 -18.00 15.49
C ILE A 187 12.55 -18.23 16.66
N ALA A 188 13.64 -17.46 16.76
CA ALA A 188 14.54 -17.55 17.90
C ALA A 188 13.82 -17.20 19.23
N LEU A 189 12.96 -16.18 19.20
CA LEU A 189 12.15 -15.80 20.37
C LEU A 189 11.10 -16.87 20.71
N SER A 190 10.48 -17.52 19.71
CA SER A 190 9.55 -18.62 19.96
C SER A 190 10.25 -19.83 20.56
N ASP A 191 11.46 -20.15 20.10
CA ASP A 191 12.23 -21.28 20.61
C ASP A 191 12.70 -21.03 22.06
N GLU A 192 13.11 -19.79 22.37
CA GLU A 192 13.50 -19.36 23.72
C GLU A 192 12.28 -19.35 24.69
N LEU A 193 11.10 -18.97 24.21
CA LEU A 193 9.87 -18.96 25.00
C LEU A 193 9.25 -20.36 25.17
N THR A 194 9.43 -21.28 24.21
CA THR A 194 8.98 -22.67 24.34
C THR A 194 9.83 -23.46 25.35
N ALA A 195 11.07 -23.05 25.59
CA ALA A 195 11.94 -23.63 26.60
C ALA A 195 11.53 -23.25 28.05
N ASN A 196 10.74 -22.18 28.23
CA ASN A 196 10.20 -21.77 29.52
C ASN A 196 8.81 -22.37 29.74
N SER A 197 8.69 -23.21 30.79
CA SER A 197 7.57 -24.11 31.09
C SER A 197 6.24 -23.46 31.52
N GLY A 198 5.93 -22.25 31.01
CA GLY A 198 4.70 -21.49 31.31
C GLY A 198 3.84 -21.14 30.07
N VAL A 199 4.27 -21.55 28.88
CA VAL A 199 3.61 -21.19 27.60
C VAL A 199 2.65 -22.30 27.17
N VAL A 200 1.38 -21.96 26.94
CA VAL A 200 0.31 -22.93 26.64
C VAL A 200 0.06 -23.06 25.13
N SER A 201 0.31 -22.02 24.35
CA SER A 201 0.21 -22.08 22.89
C SER A 201 1.03 -20.98 22.21
N ASN A 202 1.71 -21.37 21.13
CA ASN A 202 2.37 -20.48 20.19
C ASN A 202 1.56 -20.48 18.90
N ASN A 203 0.87 -19.38 18.61
CA ASN A 203 0.24 -19.19 17.30
C ASN A 203 1.11 -18.24 16.48
N LEU A 204 1.83 -18.83 15.53
CA LEU A 204 2.67 -18.11 14.60
C LEU A 204 1.86 -17.85 13.34
N THR A 205 1.38 -16.61 13.19
CA THR A 205 0.68 -16.19 11.97
C THR A 205 1.74 -15.59 11.07
N LEU A 206 2.13 -16.33 10.02
CA LEU A 206 3.15 -15.92 9.05
C LEU A 206 2.64 -14.82 8.14
#